data_AF-A0A7Y4EGE3-F1
#
_entry.id   AF-A0A7Y4EGE3-F1
#
_cell.length_a   1.000
_cell.length_b   1.000
_cell.length_c   1.000
_cell.angle_alpha   90.00
_cell.angle_beta   90.00
_cell.angle_gamma   90.00
#
_symmetry.space_group_name_H-M   'P 1'
#
loop_
_entity.id
_entity.type
_entity.pdbx_description
1 polymer ?
#
loop_
_entity_poly.entity_id
_entity_poly.type
_entity_poly.pdbx_seq_one_letter_code
_entity_poly.pdbx_strand_id
1 'polypeptide(L)'
;MDPIIMVIMERRKQAGLSQEKVAKLAGMSTKTYQRIERGESDLKLSQYRSILRTLGMTHLDVAMDELSVRKVESDDLMSAVRLLDKESKLLLIRFILQVSKGRN
;
A
#
# COMPACT_ATOMS: atom_id res chain seq x y z
N MET A 1 -2.16 -12.31 7.22
CA MET A 1 -1.52 -11.08 7.74
C MET A 1 -2.14 -9.91 6.99
N ASP A 2 -2.45 -8.81 7.66
CA ASP A 2 -3.03 -7.62 7.00
C ASP A 2 -2.09 -7.09 5.89
N PRO A 3 -2.58 -6.86 4.65
CA PRO A 3 -1.75 -6.36 3.55
C PRO A 3 -1.01 -5.05 3.86
N ILE A 4 -1.61 -4.13 4.63
CA ILE A 4 -0.98 -2.87 5.00
C ILE A 4 0.25 -3.12 5.88
N ILE A 5 0.18 -4.12 6.77
CA ILE A 5 1.31 -4.50 7.61
C ILE A 5 2.43 -5.09 6.75
N MET A 6 2.10 -5.91 5.74
CA MET A 6 3.10 -6.44 4.81
C MET A 6 3.82 -5.33 4.03
N VAL A 7 3.08 -4.33 3.56
CA VAL A 7 3.64 -3.15 2.87
C VAL A 7 4.61 -2.40 3.78
N ILE A 8 4.22 -2.12 5.03
CA ILE A 8 5.06 -1.42 6.00
C ILE A 8 6.34 -2.21 6.29
N MET A 9 6.24 -3.52 6.47
CA MET A 9 7.37 -4.40 6.71
C MET A 9 8.36 -4.38 5.56
N GLU A 10 7.84 -4.45 4.33
CA GLU A 10 8.66 -4.47 3.13
C GLU A 10 9.38 -3.13 2.91
N ARG A 11 8.66 -2.01 3.03
CA ARG A 11 9.24 -0.66 2.95
C ARG A 11 10.30 -0.42 4.02
N ARG A 12 10.10 -0.90 5.25
CA ARG A 12 11.14 -0.86 6.28
C ARG A 12 12.40 -1.60 5.85
N LYS A 13 12.26 -2.83 5.33
CA LYS A 13 13.39 -3.66 4.88
C LYS A 13 14.14 -2.99 3.73
N GLN A 14 13.42 -2.44 2.75
CA GLN A 14 14.00 -1.70 1.63
C GLN A 14 14.76 -0.45 2.08
N ALA A 15 14.28 0.23 3.13
CA ALA A 15 14.99 1.35 3.75
C ALA A 15 16.18 0.93 4.63
N GLY A 16 16.45 -0.38 4.79
CA GLY A 16 17.53 -0.90 5.64
C GLY A 16 17.35 -0.62 7.12
N LEU A 17 16.13 -0.31 7.57
CA LEU A 17 15.86 0.07 8.97
C LEU A 17 15.55 -1.15 9.82
N SER A 18 16.14 -1.21 11.02
CA SER A 18 15.76 -2.20 12.02
C SER A 18 14.38 -1.88 12.61
N GLN A 19 13.69 -2.90 13.13
CA GLN A 19 12.41 -2.73 13.83
C GLN A 19 12.52 -1.75 15.00
N GLU A 20 13.61 -1.82 15.76
CA GLU A 20 13.91 -0.92 16.87
C GLU A 20 14.10 0.53 16.40
N LYS A 21 14.80 0.73 15.27
CA LYS A 21 15.00 2.07 14.71
C LYS A 21 13.67 2.69 14.29
N VAL A 22 12.81 1.97 13.59
CA VAL A 22 11.48 2.46 13.20
C VAL A 22 10.61 2.71 14.43
N ALA A 23 10.59 1.79 15.41
CA ALA A 23 9.81 1.96 16.63
C ALA A 23 10.19 3.25 17.37
N LYS A 24 11.49 3.49 17.55
CA LYS A 24 12.03 4.70 18.19
C LYS A 24 11.62 5.97 17.44
N LEU A 25 11.81 5.99 16.12
CA LEU A 25 11.46 7.15 15.28
C LEU A 25 9.95 7.41 15.24
N ALA A 26 9.15 6.34 15.25
CA ALA A 26 7.70 6.41 15.24
C ALA A 26 7.11 6.67 16.63
N GLY A 27 7.93 6.80 17.68
CA GLY A 27 7.50 7.11 19.05
C GLY A 27 6.74 5.97 19.74
N MET A 28 7.13 4.72 19.51
CA MET A 28 6.53 3.55 20.15
C MET A 28 7.58 2.55 20.65
N SER A 29 7.17 1.63 21.53
CA SER A 29 8.08 0.59 22.01
C SER A 29 8.42 -0.42 20.90
N THR A 30 9.66 -0.93 20.91
CA THR A 30 10.10 -2.00 19.98
C THR A 30 9.18 -3.22 20.06
N LYS A 31 8.76 -3.60 21.27
CA LYS A 31 7.82 -4.72 21.50
C LYS A 31 6.48 -4.48 20.81
N THR A 32 5.95 -3.26 20.85
CA THR A 32 4.70 -2.89 20.16
C THR A 32 4.88 -3.03 18.64
N TYR A 33 5.96 -2.46 18.09
CA TYR A 33 6.22 -2.53 16.65
C TYR A 33 6.43 -3.97 16.16
N GLN A 34 7.13 -4.81 16.92
CA GLN A 34 7.30 -6.24 16.63
C GLN A 34 5.98 -7.00 16.63
N ARG A 35 5.10 -6.76 17.60
CA ARG A 35 3.77 -7.39 17.62
C ARG A 35 2.93 -6.98 16.42
N ILE A 36 3.00 -5.70 16.00
CA ILE A 36 2.37 -5.21 14.78
C ILE A 36 2.91 -5.97 13.57
N GLU A 37 4.22 -6.05 13.38
CA GLU A 37 4.85 -6.81 12.27
C GLU A 37 4.66 -8.33 12.35
N ARG A 38 4.04 -8.87 13.41
CA ARG A 38 3.64 -10.28 13.49
C ARG A 38 2.12 -10.47 13.39
N GLY A 39 1.35 -9.39 13.32
CA GLY A 39 -0.12 -9.44 13.34
C GLY A 39 -0.70 -9.80 14.72
N GLU A 40 0.09 -9.70 15.79
CA GLU A 40 -0.32 -10.00 17.17
C GLU A 40 -0.92 -8.78 17.89
N SER A 41 -0.95 -7.63 17.22
CA SER A 41 -1.53 -6.38 17.73
C SER A 41 -2.13 -5.63 16.56
N ASP A 42 -3.32 -5.07 16.78
CA ASP A 42 -3.91 -4.12 15.85
C ASP A 42 -3.00 -2.90 15.68
N LEU A 43 -2.91 -2.44 14.44
CA LEU A 43 -2.23 -1.22 14.08
C LEU A 43 -3.19 -0.04 14.25
N LYS A 44 -3.02 0.74 15.33
CA LYS A 44 -3.85 1.95 15.53
C LYS A 44 -3.54 2.99 14.46
N LEU A 45 -4.53 3.78 14.08
CA LEU A 45 -4.38 4.84 13.07
C LEU A 45 -3.26 5.85 13.41
N SER A 46 -3.07 6.18 14.70
CA SER A 46 -1.98 7.06 15.14
C SER A 46 -0.61 6.43 14.93
N GLN A 47 -0.47 5.13 15.19
CA GLN A 47 0.76 4.35 14.95
C GLN A 47 1.05 4.26 13.45
N TYR A 48 0.03 3.93 12.64
CA TYR A 48 0.12 3.91 11.18
C TYR A 48 0.66 5.23 10.64
N ARG A 49 0.04 6.37 11.00
CA ARG A 49 0.50 7.70 10.57
C ARG A 49 1.93 8.02 11.03
N SER A 50 2.32 7.57 12.21
CA SER A 50 3.68 7.77 12.73
C SER A 50 4.74 6.96 11.98
N ILE A 51 4.41 5.72 11.66
CA ILE A 51 5.26 4.84 10.85
C ILE A 51 5.40 5.40 9.44
N LEU A 52 4.32 5.87 8.80
CA LEU A 52 4.41 6.48 7.47
C LEU A 52 5.34 7.69 7.46
N ARG A 53 5.18 8.62 8.41
CA ARG A 53 6.11 9.77 8.52
C ARG A 53 7.57 9.32 8.70
N THR A 54 7.80 8.27 9.48
CA THR A 54 9.13 7.71 9.72
C THR A 54 9.76 7.13 8.45
N LEU A 55 8.95 6.52 7.59
CA LEU A 55 9.38 5.89 6.35
C LEU A 55 9.34 6.83 5.13
N GLY A 56 8.92 8.10 5.30
CA GLY A 56 8.65 9.01 4.18
C GLY A 56 7.46 8.58 3.31
N MET A 57 6.58 7.75 3.88
CA MET A 57 5.34 7.18 3.35
C MET A 57 4.22 8.20 3.10
N THR A 58 3.56 8.22 1.94
CA THR A 58 2.18 8.74 1.82
C THR A 58 1.15 7.60 1.87
N HIS A 59 -0.14 7.96 2.05
CA HIS A 59 -1.22 6.98 1.94
C HIS A 59 -1.34 6.39 0.53
N LEU A 60 -0.99 7.17 -0.49
CA LEU A 60 -1.03 6.71 -1.87
C LEU A 60 0.05 5.64 -2.11
N ASP A 61 1.26 5.82 -1.58
CA ASP A 61 2.31 4.81 -1.67
C ASP A 61 1.85 3.47 -1.08
N VAL A 62 1.20 3.51 0.09
CA VAL A 62 0.66 2.30 0.72
C VAL A 62 -0.38 1.64 -0.18
N ALA A 63 -1.32 2.41 -0.75
CA ALA A 63 -2.34 1.86 -1.63
C ALA A 63 -1.75 1.24 -2.90
N MET A 64 -0.73 1.87 -3.49
CA MET A 64 -0.05 1.38 -4.69
C MET A 64 0.77 0.11 -4.42
N ASP A 65 1.45 0.04 -3.28
CA ASP A 65 2.17 -1.16 -2.86
C ASP A 65 1.19 -2.28 -2.52
N GLU A 66 0.08 -1.96 -1.87
CA GLU A 66 -0.96 -2.94 -1.55
C GLU A 66 -1.52 -3.55 -2.82
N LEU A 67 -1.81 -2.75 -3.85
CA LEU A 67 -2.20 -3.23 -5.19
C LEU A 67 -1.17 -4.15 -5.85
N SER A 68 0.12 -4.01 -5.51
CA SER A 68 1.18 -4.88 -6.00
C SER A 68 1.30 -6.19 -5.21
N VAL A 69 0.80 -6.21 -3.96
CA VAL A 69 0.85 -7.36 -3.05
C VAL A 69 -0.44 -8.19 -3.13
N ARG A 70 -1.60 -7.56 -3.31
CA ARG A 70 -2.90 -8.23 -3.45
C ARG A 70 -3.27 -8.44 -4.91
N LYS A 71 -4.13 -9.41 -5.17
CA LYS A 71 -4.68 -9.63 -6.51
C LYS A 71 -5.53 -8.43 -6.92
N VAL A 72 -5.29 -7.89 -8.11
CA VAL A 72 -6.10 -6.82 -8.71
C VAL A 72 -7.44 -7.41 -9.14
N GLU A 73 -8.52 -6.87 -8.60
CA GLU A 73 -9.90 -7.29 -8.88
C GLU A 73 -10.64 -6.21 -9.69
N SER A 74 -11.81 -6.57 -10.22
CA SER A 74 -12.59 -5.66 -11.08
C SER A 74 -12.94 -4.33 -10.38
N ASP A 75 -13.15 -4.37 -9.07
CA ASP A 75 -13.47 -3.19 -8.27
C ASP A 75 -12.32 -2.18 -8.18
N ASP A 76 -11.08 -2.62 -8.33
CA ASP A 76 -9.90 -1.74 -8.36
C ASP A 76 -9.89 -0.90 -9.64
N LEU A 77 -10.17 -1.56 -10.77
CA LEU A 77 -10.33 -0.89 -12.06
C LEU A 77 -11.48 0.12 -11.99
N MET A 78 -12.63 -0.28 -11.45
CA MET A 78 -13.79 0.61 -11.32
C MET A 78 -13.47 1.82 -10.44
N SER A 79 -12.70 1.64 -9.36
CA SER A 79 -12.27 2.72 -8.49
C SER A 79 -11.38 3.72 -9.22
N ALA A 80 -10.41 3.26 -10.01
CA ALA A 80 -9.58 4.12 -10.84
C ALA A 80 -10.41 4.85 -11.91
N VAL A 81 -11.33 4.14 -12.58
CA VAL A 81 -12.22 4.70 -13.61
C VAL A 81 -13.10 5.82 -13.06
N ARG A 82 -13.55 5.75 -11.79
CA ARG A 82 -14.38 6.81 -11.18
C ARG A 82 -13.68 8.16 -11.13
N LEU A 83 -12.36 8.20 -11.05
CA LEU A 83 -11.56 9.43 -10.98
C LEU A 83 -11.42 10.13 -12.35
N LEU A 84 -11.73 9.44 -13.43
CA LEU A 84 -11.54 9.93 -14.79
C LEU A 84 -12.74 10.73 -15.30
N ASP A 85 -12.46 11.74 -16.11
CA ASP A 85 -13.49 12.45 -16.88
C ASP A 85 -14.00 11.60 -18.06
N LYS A 86 -15.00 12.11 -18.78
CA LYS A 86 -15.62 11.36 -19.88
C LYS A 86 -14.63 11.03 -20.99
N GLU A 87 -13.74 11.94 -21.33
CA GLU A 87 -12.76 11.76 -22.41
C GLU A 87 -11.71 10.71 -22.03
N SER A 88 -11.14 10.80 -20.84
CA SER A 88 -10.15 9.83 -20.33
C SER A 88 -10.75 8.43 -20.18
N LYS A 89 -12.02 8.32 -19.78
CA LYS A 89 -12.76 7.04 -19.75
C LYS A 89 -12.82 6.39 -21.13
N LEU A 90 -13.14 7.16 -22.17
CA LEU A 90 -13.21 6.65 -23.54
C LEU A 90 -11.83 6.19 -24.04
N LEU A 91 -10.77 6.94 -23.73
CA LEU A 91 -9.40 6.54 -24.06
C LEU A 91 -9.01 5.22 -23.39
N LEU A 92 -9.31 5.07 -22.09
CA LEU A 92 -9.03 3.83 -21.36
C LEU A 92 -9.79 2.63 -21.93
N ILE A 93 -11.08 2.79 -22.27
CA ILE A 93 -11.87 1.73 -22.91
C ILE A 93 -11.25 1.30 -24.23
N ARG A 94 -10.84 2.27 -25.07
CA ARG A 94 -10.16 1.98 -26.35
C ARG A 94 -8.87 1.20 -26.14
N PHE A 95 -8.06 1.61 -25.16
CA PHE A 95 -6.83 0.91 -24.80
C PHE A 95 -7.10 -0.54 -24.39
N ILE A 96 -8.06 -0.79 -23.49
CA ILE A 96 -8.42 -2.14 -23.03
C ILE A 96 -8.85 -3.02 -24.21
N LEU A 97 -9.70 -2.51 -25.11
CA LEU A 97 -10.15 -3.23 -26.30
C LEU A 97 -9.01 -3.52 -27.30
N GLN A 98 -8.02 -2.63 -27.38
CA GLN A 98 -6.85 -2.85 -28.22
C GLN A 98 -5.96 -3.96 -27.65
N VAL A 99 -5.69 -3.93 -26.35
CA VAL A 99 -4.89 -4.96 -25.66
C VAL A 99 -5.56 -6.33 -25.73
N SER A 100 -6.90 -6.41 -25.63
CA SER A 100 -7.62 -7.68 -25.70
C SER A 100 -7.57 -8.31 -27.09
N LYS A 101 -7.50 -7.52 -28.16
CA LYS A 101 -7.40 -8.01 -29.55
C LYS A 101 -5.99 -8.51 -29.91
N GLY A 102 -4.96 -7.99 -29.25
CA GLY A 102 -3.56 -8.36 -29.49
C GLY A 102 -3.09 -9.65 -28.78
N ARG A 103 -3.99 -10.38 -28.12
CA ARG A 103 -3.70 -11.64 -27.39
C ARG A 103 -3.96 -12.92 -28.20
N ASN A 104 -3.96 -12.84 -29.54
CA ASN A 104 -3.96 -14.02 -30.42
C ASN A 104 -2.55 -14.53 -30.64
#